data_AF-A0A9D7MIW3-F1
#
_entry.id   AF-A0A9D7MIW3-F1
#
_cell.length_a   1.000
_cell.length_b   1.000
_cell.length_c   1.000
_cell.angle_alpha   90.00
_cell.angle_beta   90.00
_cell.angle_gamma   90.00
#
_symmetry.space_group_name_H-M   'P 1'
#
loop_
_entity.id
_entity.type
_entity.pdbx_description
1 polymer ?
#
loop_
_entity_poly.entity_id
_entity_poly.type
_entity_poly.pdbx_seq_one_letter_code
_entity_poly.pdbx_strand_id
1 'polypeptide(L)' 'MTEKFIRQKLNYMHKNPVSGKWKLVENYLDYIHSSARFYELGEEGVFMFITIKKLIIPQSSRRSNGVNF' A
#
# COMPACT_ATOMS: atom_id res chain seq x y z
N MET A 1 20.10 10.50 11.22
CA MET A 1 19.04 10.46 10.18
C MET A 1 18.14 11.67 10.40
N THR A 2 17.86 12.49 9.40
CA THR A 2 16.99 13.69 9.54
C THR A 2 15.71 13.55 8.72
N GLU A 3 14.66 14.29 9.07
CA GLU A 3 13.43 14.35 8.28
C GLU A 3 13.72 14.70 6.81
N LYS A 4 14.58 15.69 6.58
CA LYS A 4 15.02 16.10 5.23
C LYS A 4 15.59 14.93 4.43
N PHE A 5 16.42 14.10 5.06
CA PHE A 5 16.99 12.93 4.39
C PHE A 5 15.93 11.87 4.07
N ILE A 6 14.97 11.64 4.97
CA ILE A 6 13.84 10.71 4.72
C ILE A 6 12.99 11.22 3.55
N ARG A 7 12.63 12.51 3.55
CA ARG A 7 11.88 13.14 2.46
C ARG A 7 12.61 13.06 1.12
N GLN A 8 13.93 13.22 1.11
CA GLN A 8 14.72 13.04 -0.11
C GLN A 8 14.56 11.62 -0.69
N LYS A 9 14.58 10.59 0.15
CA LYS A 9 14.42 9.20 -0.30
C LYS A 9 12.99 8.90 -0.73
N LEU A 10 11.99 9.38 0.01
CA LEU A 10 10.57 9.28 -0.38
C LEU A 10 10.33 9.91 -1.75
N ASN A 11 10.80 11.14 -1.96
CA ASN A 11 10.65 11.86 -3.23
C ASN A 11 11.32 11.11 -4.40
N TYR A 12 12.48 10.51 -4.18
CA TYR A 12 13.14 9.69 -5.20
C TYR A 12 12.28 8.46 -5.57
N MET A 13 11.76 7.73 -4.58
CA MET A 13 10.91 6.57 -4.81
C MET A 13 9.61 6.95 -5.53
N HIS A 14 8.96 8.03 -5.09
CA HIS A 14 7.70 8.49 -5.68
C HIS A 14 7.88 9.04 -7.09
N LYS A 15 9.01 9.66 -7.42
CA LYS A 15 9.28 10.19 -8.78
C LYS A 15 9.83 9.14 -9.76
N ASN A 16 10.22 7.96 -9.30
CA ASN A 16 10.70 6.89 -10.17
C ASN A 16 9.73 6.55 -11.34
N PRO A 17 8.40 6.45 -11.14
CA PRO A 17 7.46 6.10 -12.20
C PRO A 17 7.38 7.13 -13.35
N VAL A 18 7.73 8.40 -13.11
CA VAL A 18 7.75 9.46 -14.14
C VAL A 18 9.14 9.74 -14.70
N SER A 19 10.16 9.02 -14.22
CA SER A 19 11.57 9.32 -14.49
C SER A 19 12.28 8.18 -15.23
N GLY A 20 13.40 8.52 -15.87
CA GLY A 20 14.29 7.54 -16.49
C GLY A 20 13.69 6.85 -17.72
N LYS A 21 14.18 5.63 -17.99
CA LYS A 21 13.83 4.87 -19.20
C LYS A 21 12.38 4.40 -19.24
N TRP A 22 11.79 4.12 -18.07
CA TRP A 22 10.50 3.43 -18.01
C TRP A 22 9.32 4.38 -18.20
N LYS A 23 9.36 5.58 -17.60
CA LYS A 23 8.32 6.63 -17.70
C LYS A 23 6.90 6.02 -17.74
N LEU A 24 6.59 5.23 -16.71
CA LEU A 24 5.38 4.39 -16.62
C LEU A 24 4.09 5.22 -16.59
N VAL A 25 4.17 6.45 -16.09
CA VAL A 25 3.07 7.41 -16.00
C VAL A 25 3.59 8.83 -16.25
N GLU A 26 2.71 9.77 -16.58
CA GLU A 26 3.07 11.19 -16.76
C GLU A 26 3.08 11.96 -15.43
N ASN A 27 2.16 11.61 -14.51
CA ASN A 27 2.14 12.14 -13.15
C ASN A 27 2.42 11.01 -12.15
N TYR A 28 3.30 11.27 -11.18
CA TYR A 28 3.71 10.26 -10.20
C TYR A 28 2.57 9.83 -9.26
N LEU A 29 1.53 10.66 -9.15
CA LEU A 29 0.29 10.32 -8.44
C LEU A 29 -0.60 9.33 -9.18
N ASP A 30 -0.36 9.08 -10.47
CA ASP A 30 -1.13 8.14 -11.29
C ASP A 30 -0.60 6.70 -11.19
N TYR A 31 0.58 6.50 -10.61
CA TYR A 31 1.14 5.17 -10.42
C TYR A 31 0.53 4.48 -9.19
N ILE A 32 -0.57 3.75 -9.40
CA ILE A 32 -1.38 3.11 -8.34
C ILE A 32 -0.61 2.14 -7.43
N HIS A 33 0.55 1.66 -7.87
CA HIS A 33 1.42 0.77 -7.10
C HIS A 33 2.41 1.52 -6.19
N SER A 34 2.30 2.85 -6.09
CA SER A 34 3.10 3.70 -5.19
C SER A 34 2.26 4.24 -4.03
N SER A 35 2.91 4.50 -2.90
CA SER A 35 2.32 5.19 -1.75
C SER A 35 2.24 6.71 -1.91
N ALA A 36 2.57 7.28 -3.07
CA ALA A 36 2.65 8.73 -3.29
C ALA A 36 1.36 9.46 -2.89
N ARG A 37 0.18 8.94 -3.28
CA ARG A 37 -1.12 9.53 -2.95
C ARG A 37 -1.41 9.55 -1.44
N PHE A 38 -0.91 8.57 -0.69
CA PHE A 38 -1.05 8.58 0.77
C PHE A 38 -0.31 9.76 1.41
N TYR A 39 0.92 10.06 0.95
CA TYR A 39 1.71 11.16 1.52
C TYR A 39 1.28 12.54 1.03
N GLU A 40 0.83 12.66 -0.23
CA GLU A 40 0.48 13.95 -0.83
C GLU A 40 -1.01 14.33 -0.64
N LEU A 41 -1.91 13.32 -0.66
CA LEU A 41 -3.36 13.53 -0.66
C LEU A 41 -4.07 12.91 0.56
N GLY A 42 -3.37 12.12 1.39
CA GLY A 42 -3.97 11.41 2.51
C GLY A 42 -4.85 10.22 2.09
N GLU A 43 -4.73 9.76 0.85
CA GLU A 43 -5.57 8.69 0.31
C GLU A 43 -4.97 7.31 0.56
N GLU A 44 -5.80 6.35 0.98
CA GLU A 44 -5.38 4.95 1.11
C GLU A 44 -5.14 4.30 -0.26
N GLY A 45 -4.25 3.30 -0.28
CA GLY A 45 -3.94 2.56 -1.50
C GLY A 45 -5.14 1.79 -2.05
N VAL A 46 -5.19 1.61 -3.36
CA VAL A 46 -6.29 0.92 -4.06
C VAL A 46 -6.32 -0.60 -3.76
N PHE A 47 -5.21 -1.14 -3.25
CA PHE A 47 -5.03 -2.57 -3.05
C PHE A 47 -5.28 -2.97 -1.60
N MET A 48 -6.18 -3.95 -1.41
CA MET A 48 -6.33 -4.61 -0.12
C MET A 48 -5.11 -5.50 0.15
N PHE A 49 -4.43 -5.25 1.27
CA PHE A 49 -3.37 -6.14 1.74
C PHE A 49 -3.97 -7.33 2.49
N ILE A 50 -3.58 -8.54 2.09
CA ILE A 50 -3.92 -9.77 2.81
C ILE A 50 -2.63 -10.35 3.38
N THR A 51 -2.57 -10.49 4.71
CA THR A 51 -1.45 -11.19 5.35
C THR A 51 -1.52 -12.68 5.05
N ILE A 52 -0.38 -13.32 4.75
CA ILE A 52 -0.28 -14.77 4.53
C ILE A 52 -0.95 -15.58 5.67
N LYS A 53 -0.82 -15.13 6.92
CA LYS A 53 -1.50 -15.75 8.07
C LYS A 53 -3.02 -15.84 7.89
N LYS A 54 -3.66 -14.83 7.27
CA LYS A 54 -5.11 -14.82 6.97
C LYS A 54 -5.48 -15.80 5.86
N LEU A 55 -4.54 -16.17 4.98
CA LEU A 55 -4.74 -17.16 3.93
C LEU A 55 -4.53 -18.59 4.41
N ILE A 56 -3.56 -18.79 5.31
CA ILE A 56 -3.18 -20.13 5.80
C ILE A 56 -4.06 -20.57 6.98
N ILE A 57 -4.51 -19.64 7.83
CA ILE A 57 -5.43 -19.97 8.92
C ILE A 57 -6.82 -20.19 8.31
N PRO A 58 -7.37 -21.42 8.34
CA PRO A 58 -8.72 -21.65 7.86
C PRO A 58 -9.69 -20.85 8.74
N GLN A 59 -10.71 -20.26 8.14
CA GLN A 59 -11.80 -19.53 8.84
C GLN A 59 -12.65 -20.44 9.77
N SER A 60 -12.17 -21.65 10.09
CA SER A 60 -12.91 -22.72 10.76
C SER A 60 -13.08 -22.56 12.28
N SER A 61 -12.69 -21.43 12.87
CA SER A 61 -12.95 -21.12 14.29
C SER A 61 -14.12 -20.15 14.53
N ARG A 62 -14.83 -19.70 13.49
CA ARG A 62 -16.15 -19.08 13.64
C ARG A 62 -17.26 -20.14 13.61
N ARG A 63 -17.25 -21.10 14.53
CA ARG A 63 -18.49 -21.79 14.90
C ARG A 63 -19.19 -20.91 15.93
N SER A 64 -20.29 -20.30 15.49
CA SER A 64 -21.31 -19.78 16.38
C SER A 64 -21.73 -20.87 17.35
N ASN A 65 -21.48 -20.68 18.64
CA ASN A 65 -22.27 -21.34 19.68
C ASN A 65 -23.66 -20.68 19.67
N GLY A 66 -24.43 -20.99 18.63
CA GLY A 66 -25.87 -20.81 18.61
C GLY A 66 -26.51 -22.06 19.21
N VAL A 67 -27.07 -21.86 20.41
CA VAL A 67 -28.22 -22.55 21.02
C VAL A 67 -28.20 -24.09 21.07
N ASN A 68 -28.41 -24.67 22.26
CA ASN A 68 -29.32 -25.81 22.41
C ASN A 68 -29.72 -26.11 23.87
N PHE A 69 -31.06 -26.11 24.06
CA PHE A 69 -31.95 -26.71 25.06
C PHE A 69 -31.80 -26.36 26.55
#